data_AF-A0A7V9C046-F1
#
_entry.id   AF-A0A7V9C046-F1
#
_cell.length_a   1.000
_cell.length_b   1.000
_cell.length_c   1.000
_cell.angle_alpha   90.00
_cell.angle_beta   90.00
_cell.angle_gamma   90.00
#
_symmetry.space_group_name_H-M   'P 1'
#
loop_
_entity.id
_entity.type
_entity.pdbx_description
1 polymer ?
#
loop_
_entity_poly.entity_id
_entity_poly.type
_entity_poly.pdbx_seq_one_letter_code
_entity_poly.pdbx_strand_id
1 'polypeptide(L)'
;MGVTEGLGLLLATGASDCERVGDGLLAQPVNTLSALAYIVIGVWIGARFPTWAARVFGLLVVLVGIGSVAYHGWEGGGVEFVHDAAFSGALLFIAGFELVHSRLAGGRFPIERRSVG
;
A
#
# COMPACT_ATOMS: atom_id res chain seq x y z
N MET A 1 3.11 -27.63 -6.87
CA MET A 1 1.72 -27.13 -6.98
C MET A 1 1.67 -25.80 -6.22
N GLY A 2 2.00 -24.68 -6.87
CA GLY A 2 2.13 -23.40 -6.13
C GLY A 2 2.71 -22.22 -6.94
N VAL A 3 3.32 -22.48 -8.10
CA VAL A 3 3.81 -21.41 -9.00
C VAL A 3 2.73 -21.00 -10.01
N THR A 4 1.85 -21.93 -10.40
CA THR A 4 0.75 -21.70 -11.34
C THR A 4 -0.41 -20.91 -10.74
N GLU A 5 -0.66 -21.05 -9.44
CA GLU A 5 -1.71 -20.28 -8.73
C GLU A 5 -1.28 -18.83 -8.48
N GLY A 6 0.01 -18.62 -8.16
CA GLY A 6 0.61 -17.28 -8.06
C GLY A 6 0.59 -16.54 -9.41
N LEU A 7 0.96 -17.22 -10.51
CA LEU A 7 0.90 -16.64 -11.85
C LEU A 7 -0.54 -16.33 -12.30
N GLY A 8 -1.52 -17.16 -11.90
CA GLY A 8 -2.94 -16.92 -12.16
C GLY A 8 -3.52 -15.73 -11.38
N LEU A 9 -3.01 -15.46 -10.17
CA LEU A 9 -3.37 -14.28 -9.39
C LEU A 9 -2.76 -13.00 -9.98
N LEU A 10 -1.49 -13.05 -10.42
CA LEU A 10 -0.76 -11.93 -11.05
C LEU A 10 -1.35 -11.51 -12.40
N LEU A 11 -1.79 -12.48 -13.22
CA LEU A 11 -2.48 -12.16 -14.49
C LEU A 11 -3.89 -11.58 -14.29
N ALA A 12 -4.51 -11.83 -13.13
CA ALA A 12 -5.86 -11.34 -12.84
C ALA A 12 -5.88 -9.88 -12.34
N THR A 13 -4.80 -9.38 -11.73
CA THR A 13 -4.77 -8.03 -11.13
C THR A 13 -4.65 -6.92 -12.16
N GLY A 14 -3.74 -7.02 -13.14
CA GLY A 14 -3.63 -6.04 -14.22
C GLY A 14 -4.84 -6.00 -15.16
N ALA A 15 -5.59 -7.11 -15.26
CA ALA A 15 -6.85 -7.21 -15.99
C ALA A 15 -8.08 -6.76 -15.17
N SER A 16 -7.91 -6.52 -13.86
CA SER A 16 -9.01 -6.11 -12.96
C SER A 16 -9.17 -4.60 -12.83
N ASP A 17 -8.20 -3.82 -13.28
CA ASP A 17 -8.29 -2.37 -13.28
C ASP A 17 -9.40 -1.90 -14.21
N CYS A 18 -10.15 -0.88 -13.77
CA CYS A 18 -11.20 -0.26 -14.58
C CYS A 18 -10.63 0.60 -15.72
N GLU A 19 -9.36 1.01 -15.61
CA GLU A 19 -8.65 1.82 -16.61
C GLU A 19 -7.94 0.92 -17.62
N ARG A 20 -8.24 1.14 -18.90
CA ARG A 20 -7.58 0.42 -20.00
C ARG A 20 -6.10 0.81 -20.07
N VAL A 21 -5.23 -0.19 -20.14
CA VAL A 21 -3.80 -0.04 -20.46
C VAL A 21 -3.65 0.42 -21.92
N GLY A 22 -2.89 1.50 -22.14
CA GLY A 22 -2.63 2.06 -23.47
C GLY A 22 -1.16 2.35 -23.74
N ASP A 23 -0.80 2.56 -25.00
CA ASP A 23 0.59 2.69 -25.46
C ASP A 23 1.16 4.12 -25.30
N GLY A 24 0.57 4.92 -24.41
CA GLY A 24 0.94 6.32 -24.19
C GLY A 24 2.19 6.45 -23.31
N LEU A 25 2.61 7.71 -23.04
CA LEU A 25 3.68 7.99 -22.07
C LEU A 25 3.38 7.48 -20.65
N LEU A 26 2.09 7.34 -20.32
CA LEU A 26 1.59 6.68 -19.12
C LEU A 26 0.60 5.62 -19.58
N ALA A 27 0.82 4.37 -19.15
CA ALA A 27 -0.02 3.25 -19.57
C ALA A 27 -1.45 3.35 -19.01
N GLN A 28 -1.58 3.81 -17.76
CA GLN A 28 -2.84 4.08 -17.06
C GLN A 28 -2.76 5.45 -16.36
N PRO A 29 -3.10 6.56 -17.05
CA PRO A 29 -2.93 7.92 -16.54
C PRO A 29 -3.68 8.23 -15.24
N VAL A 30 -4.92 7.78 -15.08
CA VAL A 30 -5.74 8.09 -13.89
C VAL A 30 -5.18 7.36 -12.66
N ASN A 31 -4.84 6.08 -12.81
CA ASN A 31 -4.18 5.31 -11.76
C ASN A 31 -2.80 5.91 -11.41
N THR A 32 -2.02 6.33 -12.42
CA THR A 32 -0.70 6.96 -12.18
C THR A 32 -0.81 8.29 -11.43
N LEU A 33 -1.74 9.16 -11.82
CA LEU A 33 -1.92 10.46 -11.16
C LEU A 33 -2.48 10.33 -9.75
N SER A 34 -3.42 9.41 -9.53
CA SER A 34 -3.95 9.15 -8.19
C SER A 34 -2.89 8.58 -7.25
N ALA A 35 -1.94 7.79 -7.76
CA ALA A 35 -0.82 7.26 -6.98
C ALA A 35 0.07 8.36 -6.36
N LEU A 36 0.13 9.55 -6.98
CA LEU A 36 0.86 10.70 -6.43
C LEU A 36 0.30 11.16 -5.07
N ALA A 37 -0.98 10.91 -4.79
CA ALA A 37 -1.58 11.23 -3.49
C ALA A 37 -0.88 10.49 -2.34
N TYR A 38 -0.47 9.22 -2.55
CA TYR A 38 0.27 8.46 -1.55
C TYR A 38 1.63 9.11 -1.25
N ILE A 39 2.33 9.61 -2.26
CA ILE A 39 3.61 10.31 -2.07
C ILE A 39 3.39 11.56 -1.22
N VAL A 40 2.41 12.39 -1.57
CA VAL A 40 2.09 13.62 -0.84
C VAL A 40 1.73 13.32 0.61
N ILE A 41 0.85 12.34 0.84
CA ILE A 41 0.40 11.96 2.18
C ILE A 41 1.52 11.33 3.00
N GLY A 42 2.37 10.48 2.41
CA GLY A 42 3.50 9.87 3.10
C GLY A 42 4.51 10.92 3.58
N VAL A 43 4.85 11.89 2.73
CA VAL A 43 5.68 13.04 3.11
C VAL A 43 5.02 13.86 4.21
N TRP A 44 3.72 14.15 4.08
CA TRP A 44 2.96 14.90 5.07
C TRP A 44 2.94 14.19 6.44
N ILE A 45 2.72 12.86 6.48
CA ILE A 45 2.74 12.06 7.71
C ILE A 45 4.11 12.19 8.40
N GLY A 46 5.20 11.98 7.66
CA GLY A 46 6.56 12.04 8.20
C GLY A 46 6.96 13.43 8.72
N ALA A 47 6.42 14.48 8.11
CA ALA A 47 6.65 15.87 8.53
C ALA A 47 5.75 16.29 9.71
N ARG A 48 4.49 15.83 9.72
CA ARG A 48 3.46 16.29 10.67
C ARG A 48 3.59 15.67 12.06
N PHE A 49 4.08 14.43 12.15
CA PHE A 49 4.10 13.66 13.40
C PHE A 49 5.55 13.32 13.80
N PRO A 50 6.03 13.81 14.96
CA PRO A 50 7.43 13.67 15.37
C PRO A 50 7.72 12.32 16.04
N THR A 51 7.21 11.21 15.50
CA THR A 51 7.49 9.86 16.01
C THR A 51 8.29 9.06 14.99
N TRP A 52 9.14 8.15 15.47
CA TRP A 52 9.88 7.25 14.57
C TRP A 52 8.92 6.40 13.73
N ALA A 53 7.81 5.95 14.32
CA ALA A 53 6.80 5.15 13.65
C ALA A 53 6.12 5.92 12.51
N ALA A 54 5.79 7.21 12.72
CA ALA A 54 5.22 8.04 11.65
C ALA A 54 6.22 8.28 10.52
N ARG A 55 7.52 8.43 10.82
CA ARG A 55 8.55 8.56 9.78
C ARG A 55 8.71 7.29 8.95
N VAL A 56 8.77 6.13 9.60
CA VAL A 56 8.85 4.83 8.92
C VAL A 56 7.59 4.58 8.10
N PHE A 57 6.41 4.79 8.69
CA PHE A 57 5.15 4.63 7.99
C PHE A 57 5.03 5.58 6.80
N GLY A 58 5.31 6.87 7.00
CA GLY A 58 5.32 7.87 5.93
C GLY A 58 6.24 7.50 4.78
N LEU A 59 7.45 6.99 5.08
CA LEU A 59 8.37 6.46 4.06
C LEU A 59 7.77 5.28 3.31
N LEU A 60 7.16 4.31 4.01
CA LEU A 60 6.50 3.17 3.37
C LEU A 60 5.35 3.61 2.46
N VAL A 61 4.55 4.60 2.87
CA VAL A 61 3.48 5.17 2.03
C VAL A 61 4.05 5.87 0.78
N VAL A 62 5.19 6.58 0.91
CA VAL A 62 5.88 7.15 -0.26
C VAL A 62 6.34 6.05 -1.22
N LEU A 63 6.92 4.96 -0.70
CA LEU A 63 7.37 3.83 -1.52
C LEU A 63 6.19 3.13 -2.22
N VAL A 64 5.03 3.03 -1.57
CA VAL A 64 3.78 2.56 -2.20
C VAL A 64 3.40 3.45 -3.38
N GLY A 65 3.42 4.78 -3.19
CA GLY A 65 3.14 5.72 -4.27
C GLY A 65 4.12 5.61 -5.44
N ILE A 66 5.42 5.48 -5.15
CA ILE A 66 6.46 5.29 -6.19
C ILE A 66 6.26 3.98 -6.94
N GLY A 67 6.02 2.87 -6.23
CA GLY A 67 5.75 1.57 -6.84
C GLY A 67 4.51 1.59 -7.73
N SER A 68 3.45 2.29 -7.31
CA SER A 68 2.20 2.41 -8.06
C SER A 68 2.33 3.32 -9.29
N VAL A 69 3.06 4.43 -9.20
CA VAL A 69 3.42 5.25 -10.37
C VAL A 69 4.22 4.42 -11.39
N ALA A 70 5.19 3.62 -10.93
CA ALA A 70 5.97 2.77 -11.81
C ALA A 70 5.11 1.68 -12.47
N TYR A 71 4.23 1.02 -11.72
CA TYR A 71 3.37 -0.06 -12.21
C TYR A 71 2.34 0.40 -13.23
N HIS A 72 1.64 1.51 -12.95
CA HIS A 72 0.59 2.04 -13.84
C HIS A 72 1.14 2.97 -14.93
N GLY A 73 2.30 3.57 -14.71
CA GLY A 73 2.90 4.52 -15.64
C GLY A 73 3.84 3.88 -16.65
N TRP A 74 4.64 2.90 -16.24
CA TRP A 74 5.77 2.38 -17.02
C TRP A 74 5.66 0.86 -17.28
N GLU A 75 5.81 0.45 -18.53
CA GLU A 75 5.81 -0.97 -18.96
C GLU A 75 7.19 -1.62 -18.81
N GLY A 76 7.63 -1.89 -17.57
CA GLY A 76 8.99 -2.33 -17.25
C GLY A 76 9.01 -3.65 -16.51
N GLY A 77 10.00 -4.50 -16.79
CA GLY A 77 10.17 -5.74 -16.04
C GLY A 77 10.40 -5.47 -14.54
N GLY A 78 9.59 -6.11 -13.68
CA GLY A 78 9.75 -6.04 -12.22
C GLY A 78 9.00 -4.90 -11.51
N VAL A 79 8.29 -4.02 -12.23
CA VAL A 79 7.47 -2.96 -11.60
C VAL A 79 6.35 -3.52 -10.74
N GLU A 80 5.77 -4.65 -11.13
CA GLU A 80 4.76 -5.40 -10.35
C GLU A 80 5.30 -5.86 -9.00
N PHE A 81 6.49 -6.47 -9.00
CA PHE A 81 7.11 -6.91 -7.76
C PHE A 81 7.38 -5.74 -6.81
N VAL A 82 7.88 -4.62 -7.34
CA VAL A 82 8.14 -3.41 -6.53
C VAL A 82 6.86 -2.86 -5.94
N HIS A 83 5.79 -2.79 -6.73
CA HIS A 83 4.46 -2.37 -6.29
C HIS A 83 3.94 -3.23 -5.13
N ASP A 84 3.93 -4.55 -5.32
CA ASP A 84 3.36 -5.48 -4.34
C ASP A 84 4.21 -5.57 -3.07
N ALA A 85 5.53 -5.52 -3.21
CA ALA A 85 6.45 -5.50 -2.07
C ALA A 85 6.28 -4.24 -1.22
N ALA A 86 6.08 -3.06 -1.86
CA ALA A 86 5.84 -1.82 -1.15
C ALA A 86 4.54 -1.86 -0.34
N PHE A 87 3.44 -2.31 -0.96
CA PHE A 87 2.15 -2.49 -0.27
C PHE A 87 2.26 -3.49 0.88
N SER A 88 2.88 -4.64 0.64
CA SER A 88 3.09 -5.66 1.67
C SER A 88 3.92 -5.13 2.84
N GLY A 89 4.96 -4.34 2.56
CA GLY A 89 5.78 -3.69 3.58
C GLY A 89 4.98 -2.74 4.47
N ALA A 90 4.13 -1.91 3.89
CA ALA A 90 3.23 -1.02 4.64
C ALA A 90 2.24 -1.80 5.52
N LEU A 91 1.61 -2.85 4.98
CA LEU A 91 0.67 -3.69 5.72
C LEU A 91 1.34 -4.44 6.88
N LEU A 92 2.52 -5.02 6.64
CA LEU A 92 3.30 -5.70 7.68
C LEU A 92 3.73 -4.74 8.78
N PHE A 93 4.09 -3.50 8.42
CA PHE A 93 4.39 -2.48 9.41
C PHE A 93 3.17 -2.17 10.28
N ILE A 94 1.99 -1.93 9.69
CA ILE A 94 0.75 -1.67 10.44
C ILE A 94 0.43 -2.84 11.37
N ALA A 95 0.41 -4.06 10.85
CA ALA A 95 0.09 -5.26 11.61
C ALA A 95 1.08 -5.51 12.75
N GLY A 96 2.38 -5.36 12.48
CA GLY A 96 3.44 -5.51 13.48
C GLY A 96 3.38 -4.41 14.55
N PHE A 97 3.14 -3.16 14.14
CA PHE A 97 3.00 -2.03 15.05
C PHE A 97 1.81 -2.23 15.99
N GLU A 98 0.65 -2.60 15.44
CA GLU A 98 -0.58 -2.85 16.23
C GLU A 98 -0.42 -4.04 17.18
N LEU A 99 0.18 -5.14 16.72
CA LEU A 99 0.43 -6.32 17.55
C LEU A 99 1.34 -5.99 18.74
N VAL A 100 2.41 -5.23 18.52
CA VAL A 100 3.33 -4.81 19.59
C VAL A 100 2.59 -3.92 20.58
N HIS A 101 1.85 -2.92 20.11
CA HIS A 101 1.12 -2.00 20.99
C HIS A 101 0.00 -2.70 21.76
N SER A 102 -0.75 -3.60 21.13
CA SER A 102 -1.80 -4.41 21.77
C SER A 102 -1.25 -5.31 22.87
N ARG A 103 -0.07 -5.91 22.66
CA ARG A 103 0.61 -6.74 23.67
C ARG A 103 1.14 -5.91 24.84
N LEU A 104 1.67 -4.72 24.56
CA LEU A 104 2.13 -3.79 25.60
C LEU A 104 0.98 -3.17 26.40
N ALA A 105 -0.19 -2.97 25.77
CA ALA A 105 -1.39 -2.43 26.41
C ALA A 105 -2.19 -3.46 27.24
N GLY A 106 -1.71 -4.71 27.35
CA GLY A 106 -2.31 -5.72 28.23
C GLY A 106 -3.71 -6.17 27.84
N GLY A 107 -4.05 -6.22 26.55
CA GLY A 107 -5.29 -6.85 26.05
C GLY A 107 -6.59 -6.14 26.44
N ARG A 108 -6.54 -4.87 26.85
CA ARG A 108 -7.74 -4.08 27.14
C ARG A 108 -8.35 -3.57 25.84
N PHE A 109 -9.13 -4.42 25.16
CA PHE A 109 -10.19 -3.95 24.28
C PHE A 109 -11.43 -3.68 25.16
N PRO A 110 -11.80 -2.42 25.44
CA PRO A 110 -13.12 -2.15 25.96
C PRO A 110 -14.09 -2.28 24.78
N ILE A 111 -14.68 -3.46 24.62
CA ILE A 111 -15.90 -3.58 23.83
C ILE A 111 -17.02 -2.96 24.67
N GLU A 112 -17.14 -1.64 24.58
CA GLU A 112 -18.27 -0.88 25.09
C GLU A 112 -19.50 -1.32 24.27
N ARG A 113 -20.20 -2.37 24.73
CA ARG A 113 -21.52 -2.70 24.22
C ARG A 113 -22.45 -1.56 24.63
N ARG A 114 -22.64 -0.60 23.73
CA ARG A 114 -23.68 0.41 23.85
C ARG A 114 -25.02 -0.33 23.84
N SER A 115 -25.62 -0.51 25.02
CA SER A 115 -27.00 -0.97 25.15
C SER A 115 -27.91 0.10 24.57
N VAL A 116 -28.48 -0.18 23.40
CA VAL A 116 -29.60 0.58 22.86
C VAL A 116 -30.80 0.27 23.76
N GLY A 117 -31.19 1.25 24.57
CA GLY A 117 -32.48 1.28 25.26
C GLY A 117 -33.50 2.07 24.46
#